data_AF-A0A6V7M9B0-F1
#
_entry.id   AF-A0A6V7M9B0-F1
#
_cell.length_a   1.000
_cell.length_b   1.000
_cell.length_c   1.000
_cell.angle_alpha   90.00
_cell.angle_beta   90.00
_cell.angle_gamma   90.00
#
_symmetry.space_group_name_H-M   'P 1'
#
loop_
_entity.id
_entity.type
_entity.pdbx_description
1 polymer ?
#
loop_
_entity_poly.entity_id
_entity_poly.type
_entity_poly.pdbx_seq_one_letter_code
_entity_poly.pdbx_strand_id
1 'polypeptide(L)'
;PDEEQRPQWADLPAECRREVLLRLSDPRDIEASAEACEHLAALAQEQRIWRELAQYHFTPQQIATTMQNNPGKDWKTIFTLAR
;
A
#
# COMPACT_ATOMS: atom_id res chain seq x y z
N PRO A 1 6.85 40.33 6.80
CA PRO A 1 7.81 39.25 6.44
C PRO A 1 7.04 37.94 6.31
N ASP A 2 6.88 37.48 5.08
CA ASP A 2 6.28 36.21 4.67
C ASP A 2 6.90 35.03 5.43
N GLU A 3 6.24 34.58 6.51
CA GLU A 3 6.33 33.18 6.90
C GLU A 3 5.43 32.37 5.97
N GLU A 4 5.95 32.17 4.76
CA GLU A 4 6.09 30.83 4.21
C GLU A 4 4.81 29.97 4.22
N GLN A 5 4.03 30.09 3.13
CA GLN A 5 3.13 29.03 2.66
C GLN A 5 3.95 27.79 2.30
N ARG A 6 4.39 27.05 3.32
CA ARG A 6 5.10 25.79 3.11
C ARG A 6 4.09 24.78 2.59
N PRO A 7 4.40 24.07 1.47
CA PRO A 7 3.53 23.03 0.96
C PRO A 7 3.33 21.97 2.04
N GLN A 8 2.08 21.60 2.26
CA GLN A 8 1.69 20.56 3.19
C GLN A 8 1.66 19.21 2.48
N TRP A 9 1.67 18.14 3.26
CA TRP A 9 1.53 16.77 2.76
C TRP A 9 0.28 16.58 1.89
N ALA A 10 -0.83 17.25 2.23
CA ALA A 10 -2.07 17.17 1.47
C ALA A 10 -1.97 17.78 0.07
N ASP A 11 -1.04 18.73 -0.14
CA ASP A 11 -0.81 19.40 -1.42
C ASP A 11 -0.06 18.50 -2.42
N LEU A 12 0.53 17.39 -1.95
CA LEU A 12 1.16 16.42 -2.84
C LEU A 12 0.11 15.72 -3.73
N PRO A 13 0.40 15.54 -5.03
CA PRO A 13 -0.41 14.68 -5.88
C PRO A 13 -0.58 13.28 -5.28
N ALA A 14 -1.75 12.67 -5.51
CA ALA A 14 -2.04 11.32 -5.03
C ALA A 14 -0.99 10.29 -5.49
N GLU A 15 -0.44 10.48 -6.71
CA GLU A 15 0.63 9.65 -7.27
C GLU A 15 1.92 9.72 -6.45
N CYS A 16 2.34 10.90 -6.01
CA CYS A 16 3.53 11.05 -5.19
C CYS A 16 3.35 10.38 -3.82
N ARG A 17 2.18 10.56 -3.19
CA ARG A 17 1.86 9.93 -1.91
C ARG A 17 1.77 8.41 -2.02
N ARG A 18 1.26 7.90 -3.15
CA ARG A 18 1.21 6.47 -3.46
C ARG A 18 2.60 5.86 -3.56
N GLU A 19 3.53 6.56 -4.22
CA GLU A 19 4.92 6.10 -4.31
C GLU A 19 5.57 6.02 -2.93
N VAL A 20 5.21 6.89 -1.97
CA VAL A 20 5.66 6.75 -0.57
C VAL A 20 5.15 5.45 0.05
N LEU A 21 3.85 5.13 -0.07
CA LEU A 21 3.30 3.86 0.42
C LEU A 21 3.94 2.64 -0.25
N LEU A 22 4.24 2.72 -1.55
CA LEU A 22 4.89 1.63 -2.30
C LEU A 22 6.32 1.33 -1.85
N ARG A 23 6.97 2.25 -1.13
CA ARG A 23 8.30 2.01 -0.53
C ARG A 23 8.24 1.38 0.85
N LEU A 24 7.07 1.34 1.48
CA LEU A 24 6.91 0.66 2.76
C LEU A 24 6.98 -0.86 2.54
N SER A 25 7.91 -1.49 3.25
CA SER A 25 8.14 -2.93 3.16
C SER A 25 7.43 -3.70 4.27
N ASP A 26 6.83 -3.06 5.27
CA ASP A 26 6.01 -3.76 6.28
C ASP A 26 4.53 -3.41 6.07
N PRO A 27 3.61 -4.38 5.95
CA PRO A 27 2.18 -4.09 5.88
C PRO A 27 1.68 -3.30 7.09
N ARG A 28 2.30 -3.44 8.27
CA ARG A 28 1.91 -2.69 9.47
C ARG A 28 2.17 -1.19 9.30
N ASP A 29 3.22 -0.81 8.56
CA ASP A 29 3.51 0.59 8.28
C ASP A 29 2.49 1.18 7.30
N ILE A 30 1.98 0.36 6.37
CA ILE A 30 0.91 0.76 5.44
C ILE A 30 -0.40 0.95 6.21
N GLU A 31 -0.73 0.05 7.14
CA GLU A 31 -1.93 0.15 7.99
C GLU A 31 -1.84 1.34 8.94
N ALA A 32 -0.71 1.55 9.62
CA ALA A 32 -0.50 2.72 10.47
C ALA A 32 -0.58 4.04 9.67
N SER A 33 -0.06 4.06 8.43
CA SER A 33 -0.17 5.22 7.54
C SER A 33 -1.61 5.52 7.15
N ALA A 34 -2.42 4.48 6.92
CA ALA A 34 -3.84 4.62 6.64
C ALA A 34 -4.63 5.15 7.85
N GLU A 35 -4.30 4.69 9.05
CA GLU A 35 -4.92 5.18 10.29
C GLU A 35 -4.55 6.64 10.59
N ALA A 36 -3.32 7.05 10.28
CA ALA A 36 -2.82 8.40 10.56
C ALA A 36 -3.28 9.46 9.56
N CYS A 37 -3.64 9.09 8.32
CA CYS A 37 -3.95 10.05 7.26
C CYS A 37 -5.02 9.52 6.30
N GLU A 38 -6.16 10.20 6.21
CA GLU A 38 -7.29 9.82 5.33
C GLU A 38 -6.89 9.68 3.86
N HIS A 39 -5.97 10.53 3.39
CA HIS A 39 -5.48 10.49 2.01
C HIS A 39 -4.66 9.22 1.75
N LEU A 40 -3.89 8.77 2.74
CA LEU A 40 -3.17 7.50 2.65
C LEU A 40 -4.11 6.32 2.88
N ALA A 41 -5.18 6.48 3.65
CA ALA A 41 -6.19 5.44 3.83
C ALA A 41 -6.84 5.04 2.51
N ALA A 42 -7.21 6.03 1.67
CA ALA A 42 -7.76 5.77 0.34
C ALA A 42 -6.76 5.03 -0.55
N LEU A 43 -5.49 5.46 -0.54
CA LEU A 43 -4.42 4.84 -1.33
C LEU A 43 -4.07 3.42 -0.84
N ALA A 44 -4.12 3.17 0.46
CA ALA A 44 -3.85 1.86 1.05
C ALA A 44 -4.90 0.80 0.69
N GLN A 45 -6.07 1.19 0.17
CA GLN A 45 -7.06 0.23 -0.36
C GLN A 45 -6.76 -0.20 -1.80
N GLU A 46 -5.78 0.42 -2.46
CA GLU A 46 -5.48 0.08 -3.85
C GLU A 46 -4.80 -1.27 -3.98
N GLN A 47 -5.28 -2.07 -4.92
CA GLN A 47 -4.74 -3.39 -5.25
C GLN A 47 -3.24 -3.34 -5.57
N ARG A 48 -2.76 -2.25 -6.19
CA ARG A 48 -1.35 -2.08 -6.55
C ARG A 48 -0.45 -2.09 -5.32
N ILE A 49 -0.83 -1.42 -4.22
CA ILE A 49 -0.02 -1.35 -2.99
C ILE A 49 0.27 -2.76 -2.47
N TRP A 50 -0.80 -3.54 -2.28
CA TRP A 50 -0.69 -4.90 -1.73
C TRP A 50 -0.08 -5.89 -2.72
N ARG A 51 -0.25 -5.68 -4.02
CA ARG A 51 0.39 -6.49 -5.05
C ARG A 51 1.90 -6.32 -5.04
N GLU A 52 2.40 -5.09 -5.05
CA GLU A 52 3.84 -4.83 -5.02
C GLU A 52 4.45 -5.35 -3.71
N LEU A 53 3.75 -5.16 -2.58
CA LEU A 53 4.15 -5.71 -1.30
C LEU A 53 4.21 -7.25 -1.33
N ALA A 54 3.21 -7.92 -1.90
CA ALA A 54 3.21 -9.38 -2.05
C ALA A 54 4.37 -9.86 -2.92
N GLN A 55 4.65 -9.17 -4.03
CA GLN A 55 5.78 -9.48 -4.91
C GLN A 55 7.14 -9.25 -4.25
N TYR A 56 7.23 -8.33 -3.29
CA TYR A 56 8.44 -8.07 -2.52
C TYR A 56 8.71 -9.19 -1.49
N HIS A 57 7.68 -9.69 -0.81
CA HIS A 57 7.83 -10.68 0.28
C HIS A 57 7.77 -12.13 -0.17
N PHE A 58 7.06 -12.42 -1.26
CA PHE A 58 6.75 -13.78 -1.67
C PHE A 58 7.28 -14.08 -3.07
N THR A 59 7.62 -15.35 -3.28
CA THR A 59 7.97 -15.83 -4.62
C THR A 59 6.74 -15.86 -5.53
N PRO A 60 6.93 -15.77 -6.87
CA PRO A 60 5.82 -15.90 -7.82
C PRO A 60 5.01 -17.19 -7.64
N GLN A 61 5.66 -18.29 -7.24
CA GLN A 61 5.00 -19.57 -7.01
C GLN A 61 4.09 -19.55 -5.77
N GLN A 62 4.55 -18.95 -4.66
CA GLN A 62 3.71 -18.78 -3.46
C GLN A 62 2.47 -17.93 -3.78
N ILE A 63 2.66 -16.80 -4.48
CA ILE A 63 1.56 -15.94 -4.90
C ILE A 63 0.57 -16.69 -5.79
N ALA A 64 1.06 -17.38 -6.83
CA ALA A 64 0.21 -18.14 -7.74
C ALA A 64 -0.59 -19.23 -7.03
N THR A 65 0.04 -19.95 -6.11
CA THR A 65 -0.60 -21.00 -5.31
C THR A 65 -1.70 -20.42 -4.41
N THR A 66 -1.42 -19.32 -3.71
CA THR A 66 -2.40 -18.65 -2.85
C THR A 66 -3.57 -18.10 -3.66
N MET A 67 -3.33 -17.49 -4.82
CA MET A 67 -4.40 -17.00 -5.71
C MET A 67 -5.25 -18.14 -6.28
N GLN A 68 -4.65 -19.26 -6.67
CA GLN A 68 -5.37 -20.43 -7.16
C GLN A 68 -6.30 -21.01 -6.09
N ASN A 69 -5.82 -21.07 -4.84
CA ASN A 69 -6.60 -21.57 -3.72
C ASN A 69 -7.68 -20.57 -3.24
N ASN A 70 -7.55 -19.30 -3.60
CA ASN A 70 -8.42 -18.21 -3.14
C ASN A 70 -8.91 -17.35 -4.32
N PRO A 71 -9.68 -17.93 -5.27
CA PRO A 71 -10.13 -17.21 -6.45
C PRO A 71 -11.02 -16.01 -6.06
N GLY A 72 -10.82 -14.88 -6.73
CA GLY A 72 -11.61 -13.66 -6.53
C GLY A 72 -11.27 -12.86 -5.28
N LYS A 73 -10.25 -13.24 -4.51
CA LYS A 73 -9.74 -12.43 -3.39
C LYS A 73 -8.85 -11.28 -3.89
N ASP A 74 -8.94 -10.15 -3.19
CA ASP A 74 -8.09 -8.99 -3.42
C ASP A 74 -6.66 -9.21 -2.92
N TRP A 75 -5.73 -8.34 -3.32
CA TRP A 75 -4.32 -8.46 -2.98
C TRP A 75 -4.01 -8.29 -1.49
N LYS A 76 -4.80 -7.52 -0.73
CA LYS A 76 -4.61 -7.43 0.73
C LYS A 76 -4.92 -8.79 1.38
N THR A 77 -6.02 -9.42 0.96
CA THR A 77 -6.38 -10.76 1.40
C THR A 77 -5.33 -11.79 0.96
N ILE A 78 -4.89 -11.77 -0.31
CA ILE A 78 -3.84 -12.67 -0.82
C ILE A 78 -2.55 -12.52 -0.02
N PHE A 79 -2.11 -11.28 0.23
CA PHE A 79 -0.92 -11.01 1.04
C PHE A 79 -1.05 -11.60 2.44
N THR A 80 -2.21 -11.41 3.08
CA THR A 80 -2.48 -11.90 4.43
C THR A 80 -2.47 -13.42 4.50
N LEU A 81 -2.98 -14.09 3.47
CA LEU A 81 -3.04 -15.56 3.40
C LEU A 81 -1.71 -16.22 3.00
N ALA A 82 -0.82 -15.49 2.32
CA ALA A 82 0.48 -15.99 1.88
C ALA A 82 1.58 -15.87 2.96
N ARG A 83 1.36 -15.00 3.97
CA ARG A 83 2.23 -14.80 5.13
C ARG A 83 2.22 -16.01 6.06
#